data_AF-A0A4Y2HPA7-F1
#
_entry.id   AF-A0A4Y2HPA7-F1
#
_cell.length_a   1.000
_cell.length_b   1.000
_cell.length_c   1.000
_cell.angle_alpha   90.00
_cell.angle_beta   90.00
_cell.angle_gamma   90.00
#
_symmetry.space_group_name_H-M   'P 1'
#
loop_
_entity.id
_entity.type
_entity.pdbx_description
1 polymer ?
#
loop_
_entity_poly.entity_id
_entity_poly.type
_entity_poly.pdbx_seq_one_letter_code
_entity_poly.pdbx_strand_id
1 'polypeptide(L)'
;MAISLLTCWSKVEISFSIMNNFITSGTSRLIITTLNALQTVEYHLLAEGKSSVDYFYKSYFLLEPVDRSLVDNIRSSSKAYEKEKSEKVMVVKNEIKDLKEKILSEEKAKKKMCYKCCQTAENDTPKS
;
A
#
# COMPACT_ATOMS: atom_id res chain seq x y z
N MET A 1 20.38 3.24 -31.57
CA MET A 1 19.41 2.46 -30.76
C MET A 1 20.00 1.87 -29.46
N ALA A 2 21.33 1.69 -29.35
CA ALA A 2 21.98 1.12 -28.15
C ALA A 2 21.80 1.92 -26.83
N ILE A 3 21.63 3.24 -26.90
CA ILE A 3 21.49 4.09 -25.70
C ILE A 3 20.17 3.83 -24.96
N SER A 4 19.11 3.40 -25.65
CA SER A 4 17.81 3.13 -25.00
C SER A 4 17.83 1.85 -24.14
N LEU A 5 18.62 0.84 -24.53
CA LEU A 5 18.73 -0.43 -23.80
C LEU A 5 19.43 -0.24 -22.44
N LEU A 6 20.46 0.61 -22.38
CA LEU A 6 21.19 0.90 -21.13
C LEU A 6 20.33 1.67 -20.10
N THR A 7 19.36 2.46 -20.55
CA THR A 7 18.50 3.25 -19.64
C THR A 7 17.38 2.44 -18.96
N CYS A 8 17.12 1.22 -19.41
CA CYS A 8 16.07 0.37 -18.84
C CYS A 8 16.60 -0.49 -17.69
N TRP A 9 17.82 -1.02 -17.80
CA TRP A 9 18.41 -1.89 -16.79
C TRP A 9 18.71 -1.17 -15.48
N SER A 10 19.11 0.11 -15.54
CA SER A 10 19.26 0.93 -14.34
C SER A 10 17.94 1.07 -13.55
N LYS A 11 16.78 1.06 -14.21
CA LYS A 11 15.47 1.06 -13.53
C LYS A 11 15.15 -0.28 -12.87
N VAL A 12 15.56 -1.40 -13.49
CA VAL A 12 15.39 -2.74 -12.92
C VAL A 12 16.26 -2.90 -11.68
N GLU A 13 17.53 -2.48 -11.76
CA GLU A 13 18.47 -2.53 -10.64
C GLU A 13 17.99 -1.68 -9.45
N ILE A 14 17.49 -0.46 -9.71
CA ILE A 14 16.90 0.40 -8.68
C ILE A 14 15.66 -0.24 -8.05
N SER A 15 14.77 -0.85 -8.86
CA SER A 15 13.56 -1.50 -8.35
C SER A 15 13.90 -2.69 -7.45
N PHE A 16 14.90 -3.48 -7.83
CA PHE A 16 15.40 -4.58 -7.00
C PHE A 16 16.10 -4.08 -5.74
N SER A 17 16.86 -2.98 -5.80
CA SER A 17 17.46 -2.33 -4.62
C SER A 17 16.41 -1.84 -3.63
N ILE A 18 15.32 -1.25 -4.12
CA ILE A 18 14.17 -0.84 -3.30
C ILE A 18 13.51 -2.08 -2.67
N MET A 19 13.28 -3.15 -3.45
CA MET A 19 12.70 -4.40 -2.95
C MET A 19 13.59 -5.06 -1.88
N ASN A 20 14.91 -4.98 -2.02
CA ASN A 20 15.86 -5.53 -1.06
C ASN A 20 15.76 -4.88 0.33
N ASN A 21 15.38 -3.59 0.41
CA ASN A 21 15.11 -2.92 1.69
C ASN A 21 13.92 -3.53 2.45
N PHE A 22 12.94 -4.09 1.75
CA PHE A 22 11.78 -4.74 2.37
C PHE A 22 12.10 -6.16 2.85
N ILE A 23 13.00 -6.85 2.15
CA ILE A 23 13.40 -8.23 2.47
C ILE A 23 14.47 -8.27 3.56
N THR A 24 15.41 -7.32 3.52
CA THR A 24 16.53 -7.21 4.46
C THR A 24 16.45 -5.86 5.16
N SER A 25 15.96 -5.86 6.40
CA SER A 25 15.65 -4.67 7.21
C SER A 25 16.87 -3.85 7.68
N GLY A 26 17.96 -3.79 6.88
CA GLY A 26 19.19 -3.10 7.25
C GLY A 26 20.05 -2.55 6.11
N THR A 27 19.71 -2.75 4.82
CA THR A 27 20.55 -2.24 3.72
C THR A 27 19.83 -2.08 2.39
N SER A 28 19.99 -0.90 1.79
CA SER A 28 19.52 -0.55 0.43
C SER A 28 20.43 -1.07 -0.67
N ARG A 29 21.61 -1.58 -0.31
CA ARG A 29 22.51 -2.21 -1.27
C ARG A 29 21.96 -3.60 -1.60
N LEU A 30 21.85 -3.88 -2.90
CA LEU A 30 21.55 -5.22 -3.38
C LEU A 30 22.57 -6.21 -2.82
N ILE A 31 22.09 -7.36 -2.37
CA ILE A 31 22.95 -8.47 -1.99
C ILE A 31 23.80 -8.84 -3.22
N ILE A 32 25.10 -9.07 -3.02
CA ILE A 32 26.07 -9.35 -4.11
C ILE A 32 25.56 -10.48 -5.02
N THR A 33 24.91 -11.49 -4.47
CA THR A 33 24.29 -12.60 -5.20
C THR A 33 23.23 -12.12 -6.20
N THR A 34 22.36 -11.20 -5.79
CA THR A 34 21.28 -10.66 -6.66
C THR A 34 21.86 -9.77 -7.76
N LEU A 35 22.86 -8.94 -7.44
CA LEU A 35 23.54 -8.11 -8.42
C LEU A 35 24.27 -8.96 -9.47
N ASN A 36 24.99 -10.00 -9.01
CA ASN A 36 25.71 -10.91 -9.89
C ASN A 36 24.75 -11.68 -10.83
N ALA A 37 23.59 -12.12 -10.32
CA ALA A 37 22.58 -12.78 -11.13
C ALA A 37 22.01 -11.84 -12.22
N LEU A 38 21.69 -10.59 -11.87
CA LEU A 38 21.20 -9.59 -12.83
C LEU A 38 22.23 -9.30 -13.93
N GLN A 39 23.47 -9.04 -13.54
CA GLN A 39 24.57 -8.79 -14.47
C GLN A 39 24.84 -10.00 -15.37
N THR A 40 24.79 -11.22 -14.83
CA THR A 40 24.97 -12.44 -15.62
C THR A 40 23.93 -12.54 -16.73
N VAL A 41 22.65 -12.30 -16.43
CA VAL A 41 21.58 -12.33 -17.42
C VAL A 41 21.76 -11.21 -18.46
N GLU A 42 22.13 -10.00 -18.03
CA GLU A 42 22.38 -8.87 -18.92
C GLU A 42 23.50 -9.17 -19.93
N TYR A 43 24.67 -9.60 -19.45
CA TYR A 43 25.80 -9.90 -20.33
C TYR A 43 25.52 -11.09 -21.24
N HIS A 44 24.76 -12.08 -20.78
CA HIS A 44 24.35 -13.21 -21.61
C HIS A 44 23.45 -12.77 -22.77
N LEU A 45 22.47 -11.90 -22.50
CA LEU A 45 21.59 -11.34 -23.53
C LEU A 45 22.35 -10.46 -24.53
N LEU A 46 23.26 -9.62 -24.03
CA LEU A 46 24.11 -8.78 -24.86
C LEU A 46 25.03 -9.61 -25.77
N ALA A 47 25.64 -10.68 -25.24
CA ALA A 47 26.51 -11.57 -26.01
C ALA A 47 25.75 -12.30 -27.12
N GLU A 48 24.49 -12.68 -26.89
CA GLU A 48 23.64 -13.31 -27.90
C GLU A 48 23.02 -12.30 -28.89
N GLY A 49 23.15 -11.00 -28.65
CA GLY A 49 22.53 -9.96 -29.47
C GLY A 49 21.00 -9.99 -29.46
N LYS A 50 20.40 -10.69 -28.48
CA LYS A 50 18.94 -10.83 -28.33
C LYS A 50 18.43 -9.78 -27.37
N SER A 51 17.26 -9.23 -27.64
CA SER A 51 16.58 -8.42 -26.62
C SER A 51 16.06 -9.33 -25.51
N SER A 52 15.93 -8.79 -24.30
CA SER A 52 15.26 -9.49 -23.20
C SER A 52 13.83 -9.88 -23.58
N VAL A 53 13.15 -9.04 -24.36
CA VAL A 53 11.84 -9.36 -24.91
C VAL A 53 11.94 -10.62 -25.76
N ASP A 54 12.83 -10.69 -26.76
CA ASP A 54 12.95 -11.86 -27.63
C ASP A 54 13.37 -13.13 -26.89
N TYR A 55 14.23 -13.01 -25.88
CA TYR A 55 14.70 -14.16 -25.10
C TYR A 55 13.62 -14.75 -24.20
N PHE A 56 12.80 -13.91 -23.57
CA PHE A 56 11.69 -14.34 -22.71
C PHE A 56 10.36 -14.45 -23.45
N TYR A 57 10.29 -14.01 -24.70
CA TYR A 57 9.09 -14.09 -25.52
C TYR A 57 8.81 -15.54 -25.85
N LYS A 58 7.67 -16.03 -25.36
CA LYS A 58 7.15 -17.34 -25.69
C LYS A 58 5.92 -17.16 -26.56
N SER A 59 5.96 -17.75 -27.75
CA SER A 59 4.86 -17.70 -28.73
C SER A 59 3.52 -18.20 -28.16
N TYR A 60 3.56 -19.07 -27.16
CA TYR A 60 2.39 -19.68 -26.53
C TYR A 60 2.43 -19.59 -25.00
N PHE A 61 2.82 -18.45 -24.43
CA PHE A 61 2.90 -18.27 -22.97
C PHE A 61 1.59 -18.61 -22.21
N LEU A 62 0.43 -18.51 -22.87
CA LEU A 62 -0.88 -18.87 -22.30
C LEU A 62 -1.12 -20.39 -22.20
N LEU A 63 -0.37 -21.19 -22.96
CA LEU A 63 -0.48 -22.65 -22.97
C LEU A 63 0.53 -23.31 -22.02
N GLU A 64 1.45 -22.55 -21.45
CA GLU A 64 2.39 -23.10 -20.50
C GLU A 64 1.70 -23.47 -19.18
N PRO A 65 2.02 -24.65 -18.61
CA PRO A 65 1.51 -25.01 -17.30
C PRO A 65 2.06 -24.04 -16.26
N VAL A 66 1.14 -23.30 -15.62
CA VAL A 66 1.47 -22.50 -14.45
C VAL A 66 1.39 -23.39 -13.22
N ASP A 67 2.36 -23.25 -12.31
CA ASP A 67 2.30 -23.93 -11.02
C ASP A 67 1.01 -23.58 -10.28
N ARG A 68 0.21 -24.59 -9.99
CA ARG A 68 -1.08 -24.44 -9.33
C ARG A 68 -0.93 -23.86 -7.91
N SER A 69 0.15 -24.21 -7.22
CA SER A 69 0.47 -23.65 -5.90
C SER A 69 0.64 -22.13 -5.99
N LEU A 70 1.36 -21.65 -7.01
CA LEU A 70 1.54 -20.23 -7.24
C LEU A 70 0.20 -19.51 -7.50
N VAL A 71 -0.68 -20.10 -8.33
CA VAL A 71 -2.00 -19.52 -8.62
C VAL A 71 -2.86 -19.43 -7.35
N ASP A 72 -2.87 -20.49 -6.53
CA ASP A 72 -3.65 -20.52 -5.29
C ASP A 72 -3.08 -19.54 -4.24
N ASN A 73 -1.76 -19.40 -4.18
CA ASN A 73 -1.10 -18.40 -3.33
C ASN A 73 -1.47 -16.98 -3.75
N ILE A 74 -1.35 -16.63 -5.03
CA ILE A 74 -1.72 -15.30 -5.53
C ILE A 74 -3.20 -15.00 -5.23
N ARG A 75 -4.08 -15.96 -5.47
CA ARG A 75 -5.52 -15.81 -5.22
C ARG A 75 -5.83 -15.64 -3.74
N SER A 76 -5.20 -16.44 -2.87
CA SER A 76 -5.41 -16.34 -1.42
C SER A 76 -4.84 -15.03 -0.84
N SER A 77 -3.66 -14.61 -1.27
CA SER A 77 -3.07 -13.31 -0.90
C SER A 77 -3.96 -12.14 -1.33
N SER A 78 -4.52 -12.19 -2.54
CA SER A 78 -5.46 -11.16 -3.02
C SER A 78 -6.72 -11.09 -2.15
N LYS A 79 -7.31 -12.23 -1.79
CA LYS A 79 -8.47 -12.29 -0.88
C LYS A 79 -8.13 -11.78 0.52
N ALA A 80 -6.98 -12.16 1.06
CA ALA A 80 -6.53 -11.71 2.38
C ALA A 80 -6.34 -10.18 2.42
N TYR A 81 -5.73 -9.62 1.37
CA TYR A 81 -5.54 -8.17 1.23
C TYR A 81 -6.88 -7.40 1.19
N GLU A 82 -7.83 -7.83 0.37
CA GLU A 82 -9.14 -7.17 0.29
C GLU A 82 -9.91 -7.28 1.61
N LYS A 83 -9.79 -8.41 2.31
CA LYS A 83 -10.36 -8.59 3.65
C LYS A 83 -9.75 -7.60 4.64
N GLU A 84 -8.44 -7.56 4.77
CA GLU A 84 -7.73 -6.64 5.69
C GLU A 84 -8.08 -5.17 5.39
N LYS A 85 -8.13 -4.81 4.11
CA LYS A 85 -8.54 -3.47 3.66
C LYS A 85 -9.96 -3.15 4.10
N SER A 86 -10.90 -4.08 3.93
CA SER A 86 -12.30 -3.90 4.34
C SER A 86 -12.46 -3.77 5.86
N GLU A 87 -11.69 -4.54 6.63
CA GLU A 87 -11.69 -4.50 8.10
C GLU A 87 -11.17 -3.16 8.61
N LYS A 88 -10.04 -2.67 8.07
CA LYS A 88 -9.50 -1.34 8.40
C LYS A 88 -10.51 -0.23 8.12
N VAL A 89 -11.22 -0.31 6.98
CA VAL A 89 -12.27 0.66 6.64
C VAL A 89 -13.44 0.62 7.64
N MET A 90 -13.83 -0.57 8.11
CA MET A 90 -14.88 -0.70 9.12
C MET A 90 -14.47 -0.14 10.48
N VAL A 91 -13.23 -0.39 10.92
CA VAL A 91 -12.69 0.17 12.18
C VAL A 91 -12.75 1.69 12.15
N VAL A 92 -12.23 2.32 11.09
CA VAL A 92 -12.25 3.78 10.93
C VAL A 92 -13.68 4.33 10.92
N LYS A 93 -14.62 3.65 10.27
CA LYS A 93 -16.04 4.07 10.26
C LYS A 93 -16.67 4.04 11.66
N ASN A 94 -16.34 3.02 12.46
CA ASN A 94 -16.86 2.89 13.82
C ASN A 94 -16.27 3.98 14.73
N GLU A 95 -14.96 4.23 14.66
CA GLU A 95 -14.31 5.31 15.41
C GLU A 95 -14.92 6.69 15.09
N ILE A 96 -15.18 6.97 13.80
CA ILE A 96 -15.84 8.21 13.38
C ILE A 96 -17.26 8.29 13.94
N LYS A 97 -18.00 7.18 13.98
CA LYS A 97 -19.36 7.15 14.52
C LYS A 97 -19.36 7.44 16.02
N ASP A 98 -18.48 6.82 16.78
CA ASP A 98 -18.34 7.02 18.22
C ASP A 98 -17.94 8.47 18.55
N LEU A 99 -17.03 9.07 17.78
CA LEU A 99 -16.66 10.47 17.92
C LEU A 99 -17.84 11.41 17.65
N LYS A 100 -18.65 11.13 16.61
CA LYS A 100 -19.85 11.92 16.31
C LYS A 100 -20.89 11.85 17.42
N GLU A 101 -21.11 10.68 18.01
CA GLU A 101 -22.04 10.52 19.12
C GLU A 101 -21.56 11.27 20.37
N LYS A 102 -20.26 11.22 20.68
CA LYS A 102 -19.66 12.00 21.78
C LYS A 102 -19.85 13.50 21.59
N ILE A 103 -19.49 14.05 20.43
CA ILE A 103 -19.65 15.48 20.11
C ILE A 103 -21.13 15.90 20.26
N LEU A 104 -22.06 15.11 19.73
CA LEU A 104 -23.49 15.42 19.82
C LEU A 104 -23.99 15.44 21.27
N SER A 105 -23.50 14.53 22.12
CA SER A 105 -23.84 14.50 23.55
C SER A 105 -23.29 15.71 24.31
N GLU A 106 -22.05 16.12 24.01
CA GLU A 106 -21.43 17.31 24.60
C GLU A 106 -22.16 18.60 24.19
N GLU A 107 -22.55 18.73 22.92
CA GLU A 107 -23.33 19.87 22.45
C GLU A 107 -24.69 19.94 23.14
N LYS A 108 -25.38 18.81 23.27
CA LYS A 108 -26.67 18.74 24.00
C LYS A 108 -26.50 19.13 25.47
N ALA A 109 -25.42 18.70 26.13
CA ALA A 109 -25.13 19.05 27.51
C ALA A 109 -24.84 20.56 27.66
N LYS A 110 -24.00 21.13 26.79
CA LYS A 110 -23.69 22.56 26.75
C LYS A 110 -24.96 23.40 26.53
N LYS A 111 -25.84 22.98 25.62
CA LYS A 111 -27.10 23.67 25.32
C LYS A 111 -28.07 23.64 26.50
N LYS A 112 -28.19 22.51 27.22
CA LYS A 112 -28.97 22.41 28.46
C LYS A 112 -28.42 23.32 29.57
N MET A 113 -27.10 23.39 29.74
CA MET A 113 -26.47 24.27 30.73
C MET A 113 -26.71 25.75 30.41
N CYS A 114 -26.56 26.15 29.15
CA CYS A 114 -26.84 27.52 28.70
C CYS A 114 -28.30 27.91 28.99
N TYR A 115 -29.26 27.05 28.65
CA TYR A 115 -30.67 27.29 28.92
C TYR A 115 -30.96 27.45 30.43
N LYS A 116 -30.30 26.65 31.27
CA LYS A 116 -30.44 26.73 32.72
C LYS A 116 -29.87 28.02 33.31
N CYS A 117 -28.74 28.51 32.79
CA CYS A 117 -28.18 29.81 33.17
C CYS A 117 -29.08 30.99 32.76
N CYS A 118 -29.70 30.94 31.58
CA CYS A 118 -30.64 31.98 31.16
C CYS A 118 -31.88 32.05 32.06
N GLN A 119 -32.42 30.91 32.48
CA GLN A 119 -33.56 30.88 33.40
C GLN A 119 -33.24 31.38 34.81
N THR A 120 -32.04 31.17 35.32
CA THR A 120 -31.62 31.75 36.60
C THR A 120 -31.40 33.25 36.51
N ALA A 121 -30.88 33.77 35.39
CA ALA A 121 -30.65 35.19 35.19
C ALA A 121 -31.95 36.02 35.08
N GLU A 122 -33.06 35.44 34.58
CA GLU A 122 -34.36 36.11 34.54
C GLU A 122 -35.04 36.19 35.93
N ASN A 123 -34.80 35.22 36.82
CA ASN A 123 -35.40 35.19 38.16
C ASN A 123 -34.65 36.05 39.20
N ASP A 124 -33.41 36.44 38.93
CA ASP A 124 -32.58 37.29 39.81
C ASP A 124 -32.69 38.79 39.47
N THR A 125 -33.58 39.21 38.57
CA THR A 125 -33.84 40.65 38.37
C THR A 125 -34.66 41.21 39.55
N PRO A 126 -34.13 42.17 40.32
CA PRO A 126 -34.84 42.72 41.47
C PRO A 126 -36.10 43.44 40.98
N LYS A 127 -37.27 43.00 41.44
CA LYS A 127 -38.51 43.76 41.29
C LYS A 127 -38.34 45.08 42.02
N SER A 128 -38.44 46.15 41.23
CA SER A 128 -38.58 47.56 41.63
C SER A 128 -39.56 47.76 42.78
#